data_AF-A0A2N4XX66-F1
#
_entry.id   AF-A0A2N4XX66-F1
#
_cell.length_a   1.000
_cell.length_b   1.000
_cell.length_c   1.000
_cell.angle_alpha   90.00
_cell.angle_beta   90.00
_cell.angle_gamma   90.00
#
_symmetry.space_group_name_H-M   'P 1'
#
loop_
_entity.id
_entity.type
_entity.pdbx_description
1 polymer ?
#
loop_
_entity_poly.entity_id
_entity_poly.type
_entity_poly.pdbx_seq_one_letter_code
_entity_poly.pdbx_strand_id
1 'polypeptide(L)'
;MIVKNHKTKRNKFIVPTTWNEIPYGKNYRYTLEQRLKDWWPKLFGCYLLKIGALSIELDTHTCSISHQVNVGLNCNNLQVIAHPEQLPFANKSADACLLAHTLSYYDNPHLQLREVDRVLMDDGWLILTTFNLVSILSLSQLCPFLVPYHRVKNLIFTKMYLLDWLS
;
A
#
# COMPACT_ATOMS: atom_id res chain seq x y z
N MET A 1 -31.15 20.18 -22.31
CA MET A 1 -30.51 20.43 -21.00
C MET A 1 -29.03 20.10 -21.15
N ILE A 2 -28.17 21.11 -21.27
CA ILE A 2 -26.73 20.92 -21.52
C ILE A 2 -26.07 20.58 -20.19
N VAL A 3 -25.69 19.31 -20.01
CA VAL A 3 -24.98 18.85 -18.81
C VAL A 3 -23.51 19.22 -18.98
N LYS A 4 -23.09 20.33 -18.36
CA LYS A 4 -21.66 20.64 -18.17
C LYS A 4 -21.05 19.58 -17.26
N ASN A 5 -20.19 18.75 -17.83
CA ASN A 5 -19.38 17.79 -17.10
C ASN A 5 -18.36 18.55 -16.25
N HIS A 6 -18.72 18.86 -15.00
CA HIS A 6 -17.77 19.34 -14.01
C HIS A 6 -16.78 18.21 -13.73
N LYS A 7 -15.62 18.22 -14.41
CA LYS A 7 -14.44 17.50 -13.96
C LYS A 7 -14.12 18.00 -12.56
N THR A 8 -14.61 17.29 -11.55
CA THR A 8 -14.19 17.44 -10.16
C THR A 8 -12.69 17.20 -10.15
N LYS A 9 -11.89 18.26 -10.02
CA LYS A 9 -10.46 18.16 -9.70
C LYS A 9 -10.36 17.40 -8.38
N ARG A 10 -10.18 16.08 -8.45
CA ARG A 10 -9.78 15.28 -7.31
C ARG A 10 -8.41 15.81 -6.91
N ASN A 11 -8.26 16.28 -5.66
CA ASN A 11 -6.96 16.64 -5.12
C ASN A 11 -6.08 15.40 -5.23
N LYS A 12 -5.04 15.49 -6.07
CA LYS A 12 -4.00 14.47 -6.18
C LYS A 12 -3.35 14.38 -4.80
N PHE A 13 -3.64 13.34 -4.04
CA PHE A 13 -2.94 13.10 -2.79
C PHE A 13 -1.51 12.76 -3.16
N ILE A 14 -0.57 13.61 -2.72
CA ILE A 14 0.85 13.37 -2.93
C ILE A 14 1.20 12.11 -2.11
N VAL A 15 1.72 11.09 -2.79
CA VAL A 15 2.20 9.88 -2.12
C VAL A 15 3.36 10.31 -1.23
N PRO A 16 3.30 10.04 0.09
CA PRO A 16 4.37 10.46 0.98
C PRO A 16 5.65 9.70 0.66
N THR A 17 6.78 10.40 0.68
CA THR A 17 8.08 9.78 0.39
C THR A 17 8.72 9.11 1.61
N THR A 18 8.32 9.52 2.81
CA THR A 18 8.85 9.02 4.07
C THR A 18 7.77 9.00 5.16
N TRP A 19 7.88 8.08 6.13
CA TRP A 19 6.93 7.99 7.24
C TRP A 19 6.85 9.26 8.10
N ASN A 20 7.86 10.14 8.06
CA ASN A 20 7.87 11.42 8.78
C ASN A 20 6.87 12.45 8.23
N GLU A 21 6.45 12.32 6.96
CA GLU A 21 5.46 13.21 6.36
C GLU A 21 4.04 12.92 6.89
N ILE A 22 3.85 11.75 7.50
CA ILE A 22 2.58 11.32 8.08
C ILE A 22 2.56 11.70 9.57
N PRO A 23 1.49 12.32 10.08
CA PRO A 23 1.37 12.59 11.52
C PRO A 23 1.44 11.28 12.31
N TYR A 24 2.29 11.22 13.33
CA TYR A 24 2.60 10.01 14.12
C TYR A 24 3.16 8.84 13.29
N GLY A 25 3.67 9.07 12.09
CA GLY A 25 4.10 8.02 11.17
C GLY A 25 5.23 7.12 11.71
N LYS A 26 6.13 7.64 12.55
CA LYS A 26 7.15 6.82 13.24
C LYS A 26 6.54 5.76 14.15
N ASN A 27 5.51 6.12 14.92
CA ASN A 27 4.81 5.20 15.82
C ASN A 27 4.01 4.17 15.02
N TYR A 28 3.37 4.59 13.93
CA TYR A 28 2.68 3.67 13.03
C TYR A 28 3.64 2.67 12.40
N ARG A 29 4.75 3.15 11.87
CA ARG A 29 5.83 2.33 11.30
C ARG A 29 6.33 1.30 12.33
N TYR A 30 6.70 1.74 13.53
CA TYR A 30 7.16 0.85 14.59
C TYR A 30 6.11 -0.22 14.93
N THR A 31 4.84 0.17 15.05
CA THR A 31 3.75 -0.78 15.34
C THR A 31 3.55 -1.80 14.22
N LEU A 32 3.67 -1.37 12.96
CA LEU A 32 3.58 -2.24 11.79
C LEU A 32 4.77 -3.20 11.75
N GLU A 33 5.98 -2.71 11.96
CA GLU A 33 7.20 -3.53 12.01
C GLU A 33 7.10 -4.62 13.09
N GLN A 34 6.64 -4.27 14.30
CA GLN A 34 6.43 -5.27 15.37
C GLN A 34 5.41 -6.34 14.98
N ARG A 35 4.30 -5.96 14.34
CA ARG A 35 3.29 -6.93 13.89
C ARG A 35 3.79 -7.81 12.75
N LEU A 36 4.56 -7.25 11.82
CA LEU A 36 5.12 -7.99 10.69
C LEU A 36 6.31 -8.85 11.09
N LYS A 37 6.97 -8.54 12.20
CA LYS A 37 8.13 -9.28 12.72
C LYS A 37 7.88 -10.77 12.86
N ASP A 38 6.69 -11.16 13.32
CA ASP A 38 6.30 -12.57 13.51
C ASP A 38 5.95 -13.28 12.19
N TRP A 39 5.67 -12.51 11.13
CA TRP A 39 5.34 -13.03 9.80
C TRP A 39 6.56 -13.16 8.92
N TRP A 40 7.55 -12.28 9.04
CA TRP A 40 8.76 -12.28 8.21
C TRP A 40 9.46 -13.64 8.10
N PRO A 41 9.61 -14.44 9.17
CA PRO A 41 10.26 -15.75 9.07
C PRO A 41 9.40 -16.81 8.36
N LYS A 42 8.09 -16.61 8.30
CA LYS A 42 7.13 -17.53 7.67
C LYS A 42 7.01 -17.33 6.16
N LEU A 43 7.51 -16.19 5.66
CA LEU A 43 7.56 -15.93 4.23
C LEU A 43 8.77 -16.65 3.66
N PHE A 44 8.54 -17.47 2.65
CA PHE A 44 9.59 -18.20 1.94
C PHE A 44 9.52 -17.85 0.46
N GLY A 45 10.68 -17.84 -0.21
CA GLY A 45 10.79 -17.46 -1.60
C GLY A 45 12.16 -16.91 -1.95
N CYS A 46 12.35 -16.58 -3.22
CA CYS A 46 13.54 -15.95 -3.75
C CYS A 46 13.41 -14.42 -3.76
N TYR A 47 12.27 -13.88 -4.17
CA TYR A 47 12.07 -12.46 -4.43
C TYR A 47 10.94 -11.82 -3.60
N LEU A 48 11.29 -10.76 -2.86
CA LEU A 48 10.36 -9.88 -2.16
C LEU A 48 10.33 -8.52 -2.86
N LEU A 49 9.19 -8.14 -3.43
CA LEU A 49 8.97 -6.82 -4.02
C LEU A 49 8.41 -5.86 -2.96
N LYS A 50 9.14 -4.79 -2.65
CA LYS A 50 8.65 -3.69 -1.84
C LYS A 50 8.18 -2.56 -2.76
N ILE A 51 6.87 -2.33 -2.80
CA ILE A 51 6.28 -1.39 -3.74
C ILE A 51 5.89 -0.10 -2.99
N GLY A 52 6.51 1.01 -3.36
CA GLY A 52 6.30 2.35 -2.85
C GLY A 52 7.20 2.75 -1.69
N ALA A 53 7.32 4.07 -1.47
CA ALA A 53 8.29 4.67 -0.55
C ALA A 53 8.13 4.18 0.90
N LEU A 54 6.89 4.13 1.39
CA LEU A 54 6.58 3.67 2.73
C LEU A 54 6.96 2.20 2.94
N SER A 55 6.82 1.36 1.91
CA SER A 55 7.17 -0.06 1.96
C SER A 55 8.68 -0.26 2.06
N ILE A 56 9.44 0.56 1.34
CA ILE A 56 10.90 0.52 1.31
C ILE A 56 11.48 0.85 2.68
N GLU A 57 10.87 1.80 3.39
CA GLU A 57 11.30 2.18 4.72
C GLU A 57 11.02 1.12 5.79
N LEU A 58 10.10 0.17 5.57
CA LEU A 58 9.80 -0.85 6.57
C LEU A 58 10.98 -1.80 6.79
N ASP A 59 11.22 -2.08 8.07
CA ASP A 59 12.23 -3.03 8.50
C ASP A 59 11.84 -4.48 8.19
N THR A 60 12.68 -5.15 7.41
CA THR A 60 12.52 -6.52 6.91
C THR A 60 13.75 -7.38 7.21
N HIS A 61 14.56 -7.01 8.22
CA HIS A 61 15.77 -7.74 8.57
C HIS A 61 15.53 -9.20 8.98
N THR A 62 14.37 -9.51 9.57
CA THR A 62 14.00 -10.88 9.96
C THR A 62 13.35 -11.69 8.83
N CYS A 63 13.26 -11.15 7.62
CA CYS A 63 12.66 -11.84 6.49
C CYS A 63 13.60 -12.91 5.95
N SER A 64 13.08 -14.13 5.75
CA SER A 64 13.84 -15.25 5.21
C SER A 64 14.19 -15.07 3.71
N ILE A 65 13.51 -14.15 3.02
CA ILE A 65 13.70 -13.90 1.58
C ILE A 65 14.96 -13.04 1.38
N SER A 66 15.92 -13.60 0.65
CA SER A 66 17.24 -12.99 0.44
C SER A 66 17.22 -11.82 -0.55
N HIS A 67 16.47 -11.92 -1.66
CA HIS A 67 16.44 -10.86 -2.66
C HIS A 67 15.25 -9.93 -2.43
N GLN A 68 15.54 -8.73 -1.95
CA GLN A 68 14.54 -7.69 -1.71
C GLN A 68 14.71 -6.58 -2.74
N VAL A 69 13.66 -6.34 -3.52
CA VAL A 69 13.67 -5.35 -4.60
C VAL A 69 12.74 -4.20 -4.27
N ASN A 70 13.31 -3.01 -4.28
CA ASN A 70 12.61 -1.77 -3.96
C ASN A 70 12.12 -1.09 -5.25
N VAL A 71 10.80 -0.92 -5.35
CA VAL A 71 10.13 -0.42 -6.56
C VAL A 71 9.31 0.81 -6.24
N GLY A 72 9.39 1.85 -7.06
CA GLY A 72 8.62 3.08 -6.87
C GLY A 72 9.02 4.17 -7.84
N LEU A 73 8.41 5.35 -7.68
CA LEU A 73 8.65 6.49 -8.57
C LEU A 73 9.74 7.40 -8.00
N ASN A 74 9.52 7.93 -6.79
CA ASN A 74 10.40 8.91 -6.15
C ASN A 74 10.60 8.51 -4.68
N CYS A 75 11.64 7.75 -4.38
CA CYS A 75 11.97 7.28 -3.03
C CYS A 75 13.49 7.12 -2.89
N ASN A 76 14.00 7.18 -1.65
CA ASN A 76 15.38 6.79 -1.39
C ASN A 76 15.54 5.26 -1.46
N ASN A 77 16.73 4.79 -1.86
CA ASN A 77 17.06 3.35 -1.98
C ASN A 77 16.19 2.56 -2.97
N LEU A 78 15.74 3.21 -4.05
CA LEU A 78 15.08 2.55 -5.17
C LEU A 78 16.07 1.70 -5.96
N GLN A 79 15.65 0.49 -6.31
CA GLN A 79 16.37 -0.37 -7.24
C GLN A 79 15.70 -0.34 -8.63
N VAL A 80 14.37 -0.24 -8.66
CA VAL A 80 13.58 -0.21 -9.89
C VAL A 80 12.67 1.01 -9.88
N ILE A 81 12.81 1.86 -10.88
CA ILE A 81 11.95 3.02 -11.08
C ILE A 81 10.78 2.59 -11.96
N ALA A 82 9.58 2.51 -11.39
CA ALA A 82 8.39 2.09 -12.10
C ALA A 82 7.11 2.64 -11.47
N HIS A 83 6.07 2.75 -12.29
CA HIS A 83 4.73 3.01 -11.80
C HIS A 83 4.16 1.74 -11.14
N PRO A 84 3.55 1.83 -9.95
CA PRO A 84 2.95 0.65 -9.31
C PRO A 84 1.78 0.03 -10.08
N GLU A 85 1.17 0.77 -11.01
CA GLU A 85 0.14 0.28 -11.92
C GLU A 85 0.71 -0.45 -13.15
N GLN A 86 2.03 -0.38 -13.37
CA GLN A 86 2.72 -1.01 -14.49
C GLN A 86 4.15 -1.41 -14.07
N LEU A 87 4.26 -2.61 -13.52
CA LEU A 87 5.50 -3.15 -12.98
C LEU A 87 6.33 -3.79 -14.10
N PRO A 88 7.64 -3.47 -14.24
CA PRO A 88 8.51 -3.99 -15.28
C PRO A 88 9.02 -5.41 -14.95
N PHE A 89 8.16 -6.26 -14.42
CA PHE A 89 8.48 -7.65 -14.07
C PHE A 89 7.67 -8.62 -14.92
N ALA A 90 8.24 -9.81 -15.13
CA ALA A 90 7.55 -10.89 -15.80
C ALA A 90 6.36 -11.39 -14.96
N ASN A 91 5.41 -12.06 -15.60
CA ASN A 91 4.30 -12.69 -14.89
C ASN A 91 4.85 -13.74 -13.91
N LYS A 92 4.27 -13.83 -12.71
CA LYS A 92 4.63 -14.84 -11.70
C LYS A 92 6.13 -14.91 -11.41
N SER A 93 6.75 -13.76 -11.17
CA SER A 93 8.18 -13.64 -10.90
C SER A 93 8.52 -13.25 -9.46
N ALA A 94 7.53 -12.87 -8.66
CA ALA A 94 7.72 -12.52 -7.25
C ALA A 94 7.04 -13.54 -6.33
N ASP A 95 7.78 -13.98 -5.31
CA ASP A 95 7.24 -14.87 -4.28
C ASP A 95 6.47 -14.10 -3.20
N ALA A 96 6.88 -12.86 -2.93
CA ALA A 96 6.20 -12.00 -1.97
C ALA A 96 6.15 -10.55 -2.46
N CYS A 97 5.02 -9.88 -2.20
CA CYS A 97 4.81 -8.48 -2.51
C CYS A 97 4.37 -7.72 -1.25
N LEU A 98 5.06 -6.63 -0.94
CA LEU A 98 4.78 -5.75 0.19
C LEU A 98 4.27 -4.39 -0.30
N LEU A 99 3.04 -4.07 0.10
CA LEU A 99 2.37 -2.80 -0.17
C LEU A 99 1.99 -2.14 1.15
N ALA A 100 2.79 -1.16 1.56
CA ALA A 100 2.57 -0.42 2.79
C ALA A 100 1.87 0.91 2.55
N HIS A 101 0.57 0.94 2.85
CA HIS A 101 -0.29 2.13 2.79
C HIS A 101 -0.30 2.83 1.42
N THR A 102 0.18 2.17 0.37
CA THR A 102 0.29 2.76 -0.97
C THR A 102 -1.05 2.84 -1.67
N LEU A 103 -1.91 1.83 -1.49
CA LEU A 103 -3.19 1.70 -2.17
C LEU A 103 -4.13 2.91 -1.99
N SER A 104 -4.06 3.57 -0.84
CA SER A 104 -4.89 4.72 -0.49
C SER A 104 -4.55 6.01 -1.26
N TYR A 105 -3.39 6.06 -1.93
CA TYR A 105 -2.90 7.26 -2.61
C TYR A 105 -3.04 7.20 -4.14
N TYR A 106 -3.37 6.03 -4.71
CA TYR A 106 -3.54 5.85 -6.15
C TYR A 106 -5.00 6.05 -6.58
N ASP A 107 -5.18 6.63 -7.77
CA ASP A 107 -6.50 6.92 -8.34
C ASP A 107 -7.26 5.63 -8.71
N ASN A 108 -6.53 4.56 -9.05
CA ASN A 108 -7.09 3.26 -9.40
C ASN A 108 -6.38 2.11 -8.65
N PRO A 109 -6.83 1.80 -7.42
CA PRO A 109 -6.24 0.74 -6.58
C PRO A 109 -6.36 -0.65 -7.23
N HIS A 110 -7.38 -0.87 -8.06
CA HIS A 110 -7.58 -2.14 -8.76
C HIS A 110 -6.49 -2.41 -9.80
N LEU A 111 -6.05 -1.37 -10.53
CA LEU A 111 -4.99 -1.54 -11.52
C LEU A 111 -3.67 -1.92 -10.84
N GLN A 112 -3.37 -1.28 -9.71
CA GLN A 112 -2.21 -1.63 -8.90
C GLN A 112 -2.29 -3.08 -8.39
N LEU A 113 -3.43 -3.50 -7.85
CA LEU A 113 -3.60 -4.88 -7.36
C LEU A 113 -3.54 -5.91 -8.48
N ARG A 114 -4.16 -5.64 -9.63
CA ARG A 114 -4.08 -6.52 -10.80
C ARG A 114 -2.64 -6.69 -11.29
N GLU A 115 -1.87 -5.61 -11.25
CA GLU A 115 -0.47 -5.66 -11.65
C GLU A 115 0.40 -6.39 -10.64
N VAL A 116 0.10 -6.24 -9.35
CA VAL A 116 0.72 -7.04 -8.28
C VAL A 116 0.39 -8.51 -8.45
N ASP A 117 -0.88 -8.85 -8.65
CA ASP A 117 -1.36 -10.21 -8.89
C ASP A 117 -0.72 -10.84 -10.11
N ARG A 118 -0.60 -10.10 -11.22
CA ARG A 118 0.11 -10.54 -12.43
C ARG A 118 1.56 -10.96 -12.14
N VAL A 119 2.26 -10.21 -11.30
CA VAL A 119 3.69 -10.41 -10.99
C VAL A 119 3.89 -11.43 -9.86
N LEU A 120 2.92 -11.56 -8.95
CA LEU A 120 2.96 -12.52 -7.86
C LEU A 120 2.77 -13.94 -8.40
N MET A 121 3.45 -14.91 -7.79
CA MET A 121 3.19 -16.33 -8.07
C MET A 121 1.84 -16.78 -7.48
N ASP A 122 1.29 -17.88 -8.01
CA ASP A 122 -0.01 -18.42 -7.57
C ASP A 122 -0.03 -18.75 -6.07
N ASP A 123 1.09 -19.24 -5.53
CA ASP A 123 1.28 -19.54 -4.10
C ASP A 123 2.07 -18.44 -3.36
N GLY A 124 2.11 -17.23 -3.93
CA GLY A 124 2.87 -16.11 -3.41
C GLY A 124 2.20 -15.40 -2.23
N TRP A 125 2.99 -14.65 -1.48
CA TRP A 125 2.53 -13.90 -0.31
C TRP A 125 2.29 -12.43 -0.64
N LEU A 126 1.03 -11.99 -0.55
CA LEU A 126 0.68 -10.59 -0.64
C LEU A 126 0.52 -9.97 0.75
N ILE A 127 1.42 -9.06 1.12
CA ILE A 127 1.35 -8.29 2.36
C ILE A 127 0.84 -6.89 2.04
N LEU A 128 -0.40 -6.64 2.44
CA LEU A 128 -1.04 -5.35 2.27
C LEU A 128 -1.28 -4.72 3.64
N THR A 129 -0.78 -3.50 3.85
CA THR A 129 -1.13 -2.70 5.03
C THR A 129 -1.87 -1.45 4.61
N THR A 130 -2.97 -1.16 5.30
CA THR A 130 -3.83 0.00 5.04
C THR A 130 -4.26 0.64 6.36
N PHE A 131 -4.70 1.89 6.29
CA PHE A 131 -5.30 2.54 7.45
C PHE A 131 -6.66 1.88 7.75
N ASN A 132 -6.85 1.44 9.00
CA ASN A 132 -8.11 0.82 9.41
C ASN A 132 -9.22 1.88 9.51
N LEU A 133 -10.19 1.77 8.59
CA LEU A 133 -11.37 2.63 8.55
C LEU A 133 -12.22 2.58 9.80
N VAL A 134 -12.39 1.41 10.42
CA VAL A 134 -13.23 1.27 11.62
C VAL A 134 -12.68 2.16 12.73
N SER A 135 -11.36 2.24 12.85
CA SER A 135 -10.71 3.12 13.82
C SER A 135 -10.93 4.60 13.51
N ILE A 136 -10.87 5.00 12.23
CA ILE A 136 -11.14 6.39 11.79
C ILE A 136 -12.62 6.76 11.97
N LEU A 137 -13.52 5.84 11.64
CA LEU A 137 -14.97 6.00 11.78
C LEU A 137 -15.36 6.09 13.27
N SER A 138 -14.83 5.22 14.14
CA SER A 138 -15.03 5.32 15.59
C SER A 138 -14.46 6.60 16.18
N LEU A 139 -13.30 7.07 15.69
CA LEU A 139 -12.75 8.36 16.12
C LEU A 139 -13.61 9.54 15.63
N SER A 140 -14.18 9.45 14.42
CA SER A 140 -15.09 10.48 13.89
C SER A 140 -16.43 10.53 14.65
N GLN A 141 -16.88 9.40 15.19
CA GLN A 141 -18.05 9.33 16.07
C GLN A 141 -17.79 9.99 17.43
N LEU A 142 -16.58 9.84 17.98
CA LEU A 142 -16.20 10.48 19.24
C LEU A 142 -15.90 11.98 19.09
N CYS A 143 -15.30 12.39 17.97
CA CYS A 143 -14.88 13.77 17.73
C CYS A 143 -15.19 14.22 16.29
N PRO A 144 -16.41 14.70 16.00
CA PRO A 144 -16.82 15.08 14.65
C PRO A 144 -16.07 16.29 14.06
N PHE A 145 -15.38 17.07 14.89
CA PHE A 145 -14.59 18.23 14.48
C PHE A 145 -13.17 17.89 13.99
N LEU A 146 -12.63 16.73 14.36
CA LEU A 146 -11.22 16.35 14.09
C LEU A 146 -11.05 15.60 12.75
N VAL A 147 -12.11 14.98 12.23
CA VAL A 147 -12.06 14.18 11.00
C VAL A 147 -13.09 14.71 10.01
N PRO A 148 -12.73 15.64 9.10
CA PRO A 148 -13.69 16.14 8.14
C PRO A 148 -14.11 15.01 7.19
N TYR A 149 -15.42 14.77 7.11
CA TYR A 149 -16.08 13.69 6.37
C TYR A 149 -15.58 13.47 4.92
N HIS A 150 -15.07 14.53 4.28
CA HIS A 150 -14.48 14.43 2.93
C HIS A 150 -13.20 13.58 2.85
N ARG A 151 -12.41 13.46 3.93
CA ARG A 151 -11.19 12.62 3.96
C ARG A 151 -11.51 11.13 4.03
N VAL A 152 -12.63 10.76 4.63
CA VAL A 152 -13.02 9.34 4.84
C VAL A 152 -13.51 8.70 3.53
N LYS A 153 -14.06 9.51 2.60
CA LYS A 153 -14.70 9.02 1.38
C LYS A 153 -13.76 8.29 0.41
N ASN A 154 -12.46 8.59 0.43
CA ASN A 154 -11.45 7.94 -0.41
C ASN A 154 -10.72 6.78 0.28
N LEU A 155 -11.00 6.54 1.57
CA LEU A 155 -10.33 5.51 2.35
C LEU A 155 -11.14 4.22 2.42
N ILE A 156 -12.34 4.14 1.82
CA ILE A 156 -13.28 3.01 1.98
C ILE A 156 -12.77 1.78 1.23
N PHE A 157 -11.79 1.09 1.82
CA PHE A 157 -11.38 -0.25 1.45
C PHE A 157 -11.78 -1.18 2.58
N THR A 158 -13.03 -1.66 2.54
CA THR A 158 -13.45 -2.73 3.44
C THR A 158 -12.65 -3.97 3.08
N LYS A 159 -12.12 -4.70 4.07
CA LYS A 159 -11.40 -5.98 3.89
C LYS A 159 -12.12 -6.95 2.93
N MET A 160 -13.44 -6.90 2.89
CA MET A 160 -14.30 -7.68 2.00
C MET A 160 -14.14 -7.32 0.50
N TYR A 161 -13.98 -6.04 0.17
CA TYR A 161 -13.72 -5.60 -1.21
C TYR A 161 -12.30 -5.93 -1.67
N LEU A 162 -11.32 -5.89 -0.77
CA LEU A 162 -9.94 -6.26 -1.10
C LEU A 162 -9.82 -7.75 -1.47
N LEU A 163 -10.60 -8.62 -0.84
CA LEU A 163 -10.64 -10.04 -1.17
C LEU A 163 -11.42 -10.32 -2.45
N ASP A 164 -12.51 -9.58 -2.71
CA ASP A 164 -13.28 -9.63 -3.96
C ASP A 164 -12.46 -9.21 -5.20
N TRP A 165 -11.37 -8.47 -4.99
CA TRP A 165 -10.46 -8.07 -6.08
C TRP A 165 -9.34 -9.06 -6.36
N LEU A 166 -9.15 -10.05 -5.48
CA LEU A 166 -8.17 -11.12 -5.60
C LEU A 166 -8.81 -12.47 -5.97
N SER A 167 -10.14 -12.52 -6.12
CA SER A 167 -10.92 -13.73 -6.45
C SER A 167 -11.30 -13.83 -7.92
#